data_AF-A0A975D8A5-F1
#
_entry.id   AF-A0A975D8A5-F1
#
_cell.length_a   1.000
_cell.length_b   1.000
_cell.length_c   1.000
_cell.angle_alpha   90.00
_cell.angle_beta   90.00
_cell.angle_gamma   90.00
#
_symmetry.space_group_name_H-M   'P 1'
#
loop_
_entity.id
_entity.type
_entity.pdbx_description
1 polymer ?
#
loop_
_entity_poly.entity_id
_entity_poly.type
_entity_poly.pdbx_seq_one_letter_code
_entity_poly.pdbx_strand_id
1 'polypeptide(L)'
;MANYSLKYRTGRVEGLIPTRRALRVTKRLLLRGPDHDDPYPGWSPDQADIEAFCRSDETGFIRSRKAIRRAQRHLQHALAAGALQAAFLDGGDKCDIPTWAWSNDQSVSYAWSESRLPLDMLLPDPWPRWSAEPCYLKREPFARWLRSDLLNLPPPIDQPIEGMEKPPASVKHRPLPDRPYVDLAEALSWLAFGISLNAYGLWEALVAGNLLDSTAVAEAKLADAVESFADAVAAEKVRCIGKHVQNIVCGDDVLTEPIPPIRAIDYRQFDVPTNSLRYGRGLTTKVSPTKIEILDRSARRDMYRDVLVNRSDLIARFPKLAAKAERKSAPVLKRLPDAKLTQWLATLGTAADRLSQTALLAAARAAYPRNSISRDAVRKATAGRKSGPKPSAPTS
;
A
#
# COMPACT_ATOMS: atom_id res chain seq x y z
N MET A 1 -2.05 -9.85 -21.27
CA MET A 1 -3.04 -9.18 -20.41
C MET A 1 -3.83 -10.27 -19.70
N ALA A 2 -3.42 -10.64 -18.48
CA ALA A 2 -4.33 -11.40 -17.62
C ALA A 2 -5.53 -10.49 -17.38
N ASN A 3 -6.70 -10.94 -17.80
CA ASN A 3 -7.95 -10.30 -17.46
C ASN A 3 -8.06 -10.28 -15.93
N TYR A 4 -7.64 -9.18 -15.29
CA TYR A 4 -8.21 -8.75 -14.01
C TYR A 4 -9.66 -8.26 -14.26
N SER A 5 -10.44 -9.06 -15.00
CA SER A 5 -11.89 -9.06 -14.89
C SER A 5 -12.19 -9.83 -13.62
N LEU A 6 -11.87 -9.21 -12.47
CA LEU A 6 -12.60 -9.51 -11.26
C LEU A 6 -14.04 -9.13 -11.59
N LYS A 7 -14.84 -10.16 -11.90
CA LYS A 7 -16.30 -10.05 -12.01
C LYS A 7 -16.85 -9.68 -10.64
N TYR A 8 -16.62 -8.45 -10.19
CA TYR A 8 -17.32 -7.90 -9.06
C TYR A 8 -18.77 -7.66 -9.51
N ARG A 9 -19.62 -8.66 -9.24
CA ARG A 9 -21.06 -8.43 -9.19
C ARG A 9 -21.27 -7.44 -8.05
N THR A 10 -21.41 -6.16 -8.38
CA THR A 10 -21.97 -5.14 -7.49
C THR A 10 -23.44 -5.50 -7.26
N GLY A 11 -23.67 -6.50 -6.42
CA GLY A 11 -25.00 -6.92 -6.00
C GLY A 11 -25.71 -5.78 -5.28
N ARG A 12 -27.04 -5.89 -5.13
CA ARG A 12 -27.74 -5.03 -4.19
C ARG A 12 -27.23 -5.38 -2.78
N VAL A 13 -26.48 -4.47 -2.19
CA VAL A 13 -26.09 -4.54 -0.78
C VAL A 13 -27.05 -3.63 -0.02
N GLU A 14 -27.67 -4.17 1.03
CA GLU A 14 -28.63 -3.43 1.83
C GLU A 14 -27.98 -2.20 2.46
N GLY A 15 -28.70 -1.07 2.48
CA GLY A 15 -28.19 0.18 3.03
C GLY A 15 -27.05 0.85 2.24
N LEU A 16 -26.58 0.28 1.13
CA LEU A 16 -25.47 0.81 0.33
C LEU A 16 -25.87 1.03 -1.13
N ILE A 17 -25.18 1.96 -1.81
CA ILE A 17 -25.30 2.20 -3.25
C ILE A 17 -23.90 2.26 -3.88
N PRO A 18 -23.62 1.50 -4.96
CA PRO A 18 -22.34 1.61 -5.65
C PRO A 18 -22.09 3.06 -6.07
N THR A 19 -20.89 3.57 -5.83
CA THR A 19 -20.49 4.95 -6.19
C THR A 19 -20.73 5.25 -7.67
N ARG A 20 -20.48 4.29 -8.57
CA ARG A 20 -20.82 4.41 -10.00
C ARG A 20 -22.30 4.64 -10.25
N ARG A 21 -23.17 3.98 -9.47
CA ARG A 21 -24.62 4.16 -9.56
C ARG A 21 -25.02 5.51 -8.98
N ALA A 22 -24.44 5.93 -7.86
CA ALA A 22 -24.66 7.25 -7.28
C ALA A 22 -24.32 8.35 -8.29
N LEU A 23 -23.14 8.29 -8.93
CA LEU A 23 -22.75 9.22 -9.99
C LEU A 23 -23.79 9.28 -11.12
N ARG A 24 -24.26 8.12 -11.60
CA ARG A 24 -25.28 8.09 -12.68
C ARG A 24 -26.59 8.75 -12.25
N VAL A 25 -27.02 8.57 -11.00
CA VAL A 25 -28.24 9.18 -10.47
C VAL A 25 -28.06 10.70 -10.39
N THR A 26 -26.96 11.17 -9.77
CA THR A 26 -26.63 12.60 -9.65
C THR A 26 -26.52 13.27 -11.02
N LYS A 27 -25.80 12.65 -11.97
CA LYS A 27 -25.68 13.14 -13.36
C LYS A 27 -27.05 13.33 -14.03
N ARG A 28 -27.95 12.36 -13.88
CA ARG A 28 -29.30 12.44 -14.50
C ARG A 28 -30.13 13.57 -13.91
N LEU A 29 -29.95 13.89 -12.63
CA LEU A 29 -30.62 15.02 -12.01
C LEU A 29 -30.10 16.34 -12.59
N LEU A 30 -28.77 16.50 -12.68
CA LEU A 30 -28.16 17.70 -13.28
C LEU A 30 -28.60 17.92 -14.74
N LEU A 31 -28.68 16.86 -15.54
CA LEU A 31 -29.17 16.93 -16.93
C LEU A 31 -30.67 17.21 -17.08
N ARG A 32 -31.43 17.24 -15.97
CA ARG A 32 -32.83 17.66 -15.94
C ARG A 32 -33.03 18.99 -15.21
N GLY A 33 -31.94 19.58 -14.70
CA GLY A 33 -31.94 20.82 -13.95
C GLY A 33 -31.95 22.05 -14.87
N PRO A 34 -31.93 23.25 -14.26
CA PRO A 34 -31.93 24.51 -15.00
C PRO A 34 -30.72 24.61 -15.95
N ASP A 35 -29.55 24.18 -15.50
CA ASP A 35 -28.29 24.25 -16.28
C ASP A 35 -28.10 23.09 -17.27
N HIS A 36 -29.16 22.40 -17.71
CA HIS A 36 -29.01 21.18 -18.51
C HIS A 36 -28.25 21.37 -19.84
N ASP A 37 -28.32 22.55 -20.45
CA ASP A 37 -27.62 22.87 -21.71
C ASP A 37 -26.11 23.08 -21.52
N ASP A 38 -25.71 23.72 -20.41
CA ASP A 38 -24.32 23.81 -19.97
C ASP A 38 -24.20 23.40 -18.49
N PRO A 39 -24.11 22.09 -18.20
CA PRO A 39 -24.16 21.61 -16.83
C PRO A 39 -23.00 22.07 -15.95
N TYR A 40 -21.90 22.51 -16.53
CA TYR A 40 -20.74 23.00 -15.79
C TYR A 40 -20.08 24.16 -16.53
N PRO A 41 -20.63 25.37 -16.42
CA PRO A 41 -20.11 26.55 -17.10
C PRO A 41 -18.65 26.81 -16.72
N GLY A 42 -17.83 27.15 -17.72
CA GLY A 42 -16.40 27.46 -17.54
C GLY A 42 -15.46 26.25 -17.46
N TRP A 43 -15.97 25.02 -17.38
CA TRP A 43 -15.17 23.79 -17.49
C TRP A 43 -15.41 23.12 -18.84
N SER A 44 -14.35 22.63 -19.49
CA SER A 44 -14.42 21.86 -20.74
C SER A 44 -13.61 20.57 -20.63
N PRO A 45 -14.07 19.46 -21.25
CA PRO A 45 -13.26 18.25 -21.34
C PRO A 45 -12.04 18.47 -22.24
N ASP A 46 -11.01 17.66 -22.04
CA ASP A 46 -9.78 17.72 -22.84
C ASP A 46 -10.06 17.39 -24.31
N GLN A 47 -9.32 18.04 -25.21
CA GLN A 47 -9.47 17.83 -26.66
C GLN A 47 -9.22 16.38 -27.08
N ALA A 48 -8.23 15.73 -26.48
CA ALA A 48 -7.93 14.32 -26.72
C ALA A 48 -9.09 13.40 -26.30
N ASP A 49 -9.83 13.73 -25.23
CA ASP A 49 -11.01 12.99 -24.78
C ASP A 49 -12.17 13.14 -25.78
N ILE A 50 -12.34 14.34 -26.35
CA ILE A 50 -13.34 14.61 -27.39
C ILE A 50 -13.00 13.78 -28.63
N GLU A 51 -11.78 13.85 -29.13
CA GLU A 51 -11.35 13.13 -30.33
C GLU A 51 -11.42 11.60 -30.17
N ALA A 52 -11.07 11.08 -29.00
CA ALA A 52 -11.06 9.64 -28.75
C ALA A 52 -12.45 9.02 -28.56
N PHE A 53 -13.42 9.77 -28.02
CA PHE A 53 -14.70 9.22 -27.57
C PHE A 53 -15.95 9.87 -28.19
N CYS A 54 -15.81 11.00 -28.87
CA CYS A 54 -16.90 11.57 -29.67
C CYS A 54 -17.10 10.71 -30.92
N ARG A 55 -18.31 10.16 -31.08
CA ARG A 55 -18.66 9.36 -32.26
C ARG A 55 -19.27 10.21 -33.36
N SER A 56 -20.29 11.00 -33.01
CA SER A 56 -21.09 11.78 -33.97
C SER A 56 -21.87 12.94 -33.36
N ASP A 57 -21.87 13.09 -32.03
CA ASP A 57 -22.57 14.17 -31.30
C ASP A 57 -21.61 14.76 -30.25
N GLU A 58 -20.77 15.67 -30.72
CA GLU A 58 -19.78 16.36 -29.88
C GLU A 58 -20.44 17.20 -28.79
N THR A 59 -21.51 17.91 -29.15
CA THR A 59 -22.24 18.77 -28.20
C THR A 59 -22.85 17.93 -27.08
N GLY A 60 -23.52 16.82 -27.41
CA GLY A 60 -24.06 15.90 -26.43
C GLY A 60 -22.98 15.19 -25.61
N PHE A 61 -21.83 14.87 -26.20
CA PHE A 61 -20.67 14.33 -25.48
C PHE A 61 -20.13 15.32 -24.46
N ILE A 62 -19.83 16.56 -24.88
CA ILE A 62 -19.33 17.64 -24.01
C ILE A 62 -20.31 17.87 -22.86
N ARG A 63 -21.60 18.09 -23.16
CA ARG A 63 -22.65 18.27 -22.14
C ARG A 63 -22.68 17.12 -21.13
N SER A 64 -22.58 15.89 -21.62
CA SER A 64 -22.53 14.69 -20.79
C SER A 64 -21.29 14.63 -19.89
N ARG A 65 -20.11 15.04 -20.39
CA ARG A 65 -18.86 15.11 -19.62
C ARG A 65 -18.91 16.22 -18.56
N LYS A 66 -19.42 17.40 -18.91
CA LYS A 66 -19.65 18.51 -17.97
C LYS A 66 -20.54 18.07 -16.80
N ALA A 67 -21.67 17.41 -17.08
CA ALA A 67 -22.56 16.88 -16.04
C ALA A 67 -21.91 15.80 -15.16
N ILE A 68 -21.06 14.95 -15.74
CA ILE A 68 -20.28 13.96 -14.96
C ILE A 68 -19.34 14.69 -14.01
N ARG A 69 -18.54 15.65 -14.52
CA ARG A 69 -17.56 16.37 -13.71
C ARG A 69 -18.21 17.15 -12.57
N ARG A 70 -19.31 17.89 -12.83
CA ARG A 70 -20.07 18.59 -11.78
C ARG A 70 -20.62 17.61 -10.74
N ALA A 71 -21.19 16.49 -11.18
CA ALA A 71 -21.70 15.47 -10.26
C ALA A 71 -20.59 14.88 -9.37
N GLN A 72 -19.41 14.59 -9.93
CA GLN A 72 -18.26 14.10 -9.17
C GLN A 72 -17.83 15.10 -8.11
N ARG A 73 -17.68 16.39 -8.49
CA ARG A 73 -17.28 17.45 -7.55
C ARG A 73 -18.31 17.65 -6.44
N HIS A 74 -19.59 17.71 -6.76
CA HIS A 74 -20.66 17.81 -5.75
C HIS A 74 -20.64 16.63 -4.76
N LEU A 75 -20.45 15.41 -5.25
CA LEU A 75 -20.32 14.23 -4.40
C LEU A 75 -19.07 14.31 -3.51
N GLN A 76 -17.92 14.73 -4.04
CA GLN A 76 -16.69 14.88 -3.25
C GLN A 76 -16.81 15.98 -2.19
N HIS A 77 -17.39 17.14 -2.50
CA HIS A 77 -17.64 18.20 -1.51
C HIS A 77 -18.57 17.72 -0.40
N ALA A 78 -19.63 16.98 -0.76
CA ALA A 78 -20.55 16.45 0.23
C ALA A 78 -19.91 15.36 1.10
N LEU A 79 -18.95 14.59 0.58
CA LEU A 79 -18.13 13.66 1.37
C LEU A 79 -17.18 14.41 2.32
N ALA A 80 -16.50 15.45 1.84
CA ALA A 80 -15.60 16.27 2.65
C ALA A 80 -16.35 16.99 3.80
N ALA A 81 -17.55 17.48 3.53
CA ALA A 81 -18.42 18.12 4.53
C ALA A 81 -19.13 17.11 5.46
N GLY A 82 -18.95 15.80 5.26
CA GLY A 82 -19.62 14.76 6.06
C GLY A 82 -21.12 14.55 5.78
N ALA A 83 -21.68 15.26 4.79
CA ALA A 83 -23.08 15.08 4.36
C ALA A 83 -23.30 13.73 3.68
N LEU A 84 -22.26 13.20 3.03
CA LEU A 84 -22.20 11.84 2.52
C LEU A 84 -21.20 11.01 3.33
N GLN A 85 -21.47 9.71 3.38
CA GLN A 85 -20.59 8.73 3.99
C GLN A 85 -20.40 7.58 3.03
N ALA A 86 -19.19 7.02 3.01
CA ALA A 86 -18.82 5.94 2.14
C ALA A 86 -18.16 4.81 2.92
N ALA A 87 -18.19 3.60 2.34
CA ALA A 87 -17.60 2.42 2.93
C ALA A 87 -17.03 1.49 1.86
N PHE A 88 -15.93 0.83 2.17
CA PHE A 88 -15.50 -0.38 1.49
C PHE A 88 -16.29 -1.59 1.99
N LEU A 89 -16.40 -2.62 1.15
CA LEU A 89 -17.05 -3.88 1.48
C LEU A 89 -16.24 -5.06 0.96
N ASP A 90 -15.93 -6.00 1.85
CA ASP A 90 -15.17 -7.22 1.56
C ASP A 90 -15.85 -8.41 2.24
N GLY A 91 -16.50 -9.29 1.47
CA GLY A 91 -17.04 -10.55 1.99
C GLY A 91 -18.05 -10.46 3.15
N GLY A 92 -18.53 -9.27 3.51
CA GLY A 92 -19.37 -9.00 4.70
C GLY A 92 -18.75 -8.01 5.68
N ASP A 93 -17.42 -7.85 5.68
CA ASP A 93 -16.72 -6.83 6.43
C ASP A 93 -16.93 -5.45 5.79
N LYS A 94 -17.04 -4.43 6.64
CA LYS A 94 -17.24 -3.04 6.24
C LYS A 94 -16.21 -2.14 6.90
N CYS A 95 -15.64 -1.23 6.12
CA CYS A 95 -14.74 -0.19 6.61
C CYS A 95 -15.21 1.17 6.10
N ASP A 96 -15.50 2.10 6.99
CA ASP A 96 -15.87 3.46 6.61
C ASP A 96 -14.67 4.15 5.95
N ILE A 97 -14.92 4.82 4.82
CA ILE A 97 -13.89 5.49 4.03
C ILE A 97 -13.64 6.88 4.61
N PRO A 98 -12.42 7.20 5.06
CA PRO A 98 -12.11 8.51 5.61
C PRO A 98 -12.12 9.58 4.52
N THR A 99 -12.36 10.83 4.89
CA THR A 99 -12.52 11.93 3.92
C THR A 99 -11.27 12.15 3.07
N TRP A 100 -10.08 11.94 3.65
CA TRP A 100 -8.80 12.12 2.95
C TRP A 100 -8.64 11.19 1.75
N ALA A 101 -9.32 10.03 1.72
CA ALA A 101 -9.21 9.09 0.61
C ALA A 101 -9.84 9.63 -0.69
N TRP A 102 -10.65 10.69 -0.59
CA TRP A 102 -11.32 11.34 -1.72
C TRP A 102 -10.57 12.55 -2.27
N SER A 103 -9.36 12.84 -1.78
CA SER A 103 -8.57 14.00 -2.19
C SER A 103 -7.79 13.77 -3.50
N ASN A 104 -7.54 12.52 -3.88
CA ASN A 104 -6.80 12.18 -5.10
C ASN A 104 -7.76 12.04 -6.29
N ASP A 105 -7.78 13.03 -7.17
CA ASP A 105 -8.66 13.06 -8.35
C ASP A 105 -8.50 11.82 -9.26
N GLN A 106 -7.29 11.26 -9.38
CA GLN A 106 -7.05 10.05 -10.17
C GLN A 106 -7.73 8.84 -9.53
N SER A 107 -7.47 8.57 -8.24
CA SER A 107 -8.12 7.48 -7.50
C SER A 107 -9.64 7.63 -7.49
N VAL A 108 -10.13 8.86 -7.34
CA VAL A 108 -11.56 9.15 -7.27
C VAL A 108 -12.25 8.95 -8.63
N SER A 109 -11.55 9.15 -9.74
CA SER A 109 -12.06 8.80 -11.07
C SER A 109 -12.44 7.31 -11.15
N TYR A 110 -11.58 6.41 -10.66
CA TYR A 110 -11.86 4.98 -10.55
C TYR A 110 -13.03 4.68 -9.61
N ALA A 111 -13.14 5.41 -8.51
CA ALA A 111 -14.26 5.25 -7.58
C ALA A 111 -15.59 5.50 -8.29
N TRP A 112 -15.65 6.49 -9.17
CA TRP A 112 -16.88 6.79 -9.89
C TRP A 112 -17.11 5.93 -11.14
N SER A 113 -16.07 5.47 -11.82
CA SER A 113 -16.19 4.69 -13.06
C SER A 113 -16.37 3.19 -12.78
N GLU A 114 -15.70 2.68 -11.75
CA GLU A 114 -15.57 1.24 -11.45
C GLU A 114 -16.07 0.86 -10.06
N SER A 115 -16.41 1.84 -9.21
CA SER A 115 -16.73 1.58 -7.80
C SER A 115 -15.58 0.92 -7.04
N ARG A 116 -14.35 1.35 -7.33
CA ARG A 116 -13.13 0.98 -6.61
C ARG A 116 -12.35 2.25 -6.31
N LEU A 117 -11.87 2.42 -5.08
CA LEU A 117 -11.09 3.58 -4.68
C LEU A 117 -9.66 3.13 -4.35
N PRO A 118 -8.73 3.15 -5.33
CA PRO A 118 -7.34 2.79 -5.09
C PRO A 118 -6.73 3.70 -4.03
N LEU A 119 -6.18 3.09 -2.99
CA LEU A 119 -5.45 3.76 -1.92
C LEU A 119 -3.94 3.55 -2.11
N ASP A 120 -3.15 4.48 -1.60
CA ASP A 120 -1.69 4.32 -1.56
C ASP A 120 -1.32 3.06 -0.76
N MET A 121 -0.63 2.13 -1.41
CA MET A 121 -0.25 0.84 -0.82
C MET A 121 0.79 0.97 0.30
N LEU A 122 1.39 2.16 0.43
CA LEU A 122 2.29 2.52 1.52
C LEU A 122 1.57 3.11 2.73
N LEU A 123 0.24 3.21 2.75
CA LEU A 123 -0.46 3.61 3.96
C LEU A 123 -0.30 2.54 5.07
N PRO A 124 -0.39 2.91 6.36
CA PRO A 124 -0.39 1.93 7.44
C PRO A 124 -1.61 1.00 7.35
N ASP A 125 -1.53 -0.16 8.00
CA ASP A 125 -2.69 -1.03 8.13
C ASP A 125 -3.85 -0.30 8.83
N PRO A 126 -5.12 -0.58 8.48
CA PRO A 126 -5.56 -1.64 7.56
C PRO A 126 -5.73 -1.17 6.10
N TRP A 127 -5.34 0.05 5.74
CA TRP A 127 -5.75 0.69 4.49
C TRP A 127 -5.38 -0.06 3.20
N PRO A 128 -4.17 -0.65 3.04
CA PRO A 128 -3.78 -1.34 1.81
C PRO A 128 -4.70 -2.52 1.45
N ARG A 129 -5.24 -3.24 2.44
CA ARG A 129 -6.20 -4.33 2.23
C ARG A 129 -7.43 -3.85 1.48
N TRP A 130 -7.92 -2.66 1.81
CA TRP A 130 -9.17 -2.12 1.27
C TRP A 130 -9.02 -1.50 -0.12
N SER A 131 -7.79 -1.24 -0.57
CA SER A 131 -7.50 -0.61 -1.87
C SER A 131 -8.09 -1.38 -3.07
N ALA A 132 -8.18 -2.71 -2.96
CA ALA A 132 -8.74 -3.54 -4.01
C ALA A 132 -10.27 -3.63 -3.98
N GLU A 133 -10.89 -3.26 -2.85
CA GLU A 133 -12.27 -3.59 -2.53
C GLU A 133 -13.28 -2.60 -3.13
N PRO A 134 -14.51 -3.05 -3.44
CA PRO A 134 -15.53 -2.16 -3.96
C PRO A 134 -15.94 -1.09 -2.94
N CYS A 135 -16.10 0.15 -3.43
CA CYS A 135 -16.52 1.30 -2.64
C CYS A 135 -17.99 1.66 -2.89
N TYR A 136 -18.69 2.02 -1.82
CA TYR A 136 -20.12 2.35 -1.81
C TYR A 136 -20.39 3.64 -1.05
N LEU A 137 -21.45 4.35 -1.42
CA LEU A 137 -22.04 5.36 -0.54
C LEU A 137 -23.10 4.71 0.37
N LYS A 138 -23.24 5.22 1.59
CA LYS A 138 -24.36 4.87 2.47
C LYS A 138 -25.65 5.43 1.86
N ARG A 139 -26.64 4.56 1.67
CA ARG A 139 -27.85 4.85 0.89
C ARG A 139 -28.72 5.93 1.52
N GLU A 140 -28.89 5.90 2.85
CA GLU A 140 -29.73 6.87 3.55
C GLU A 140 -29.13 8.28 3.53
N PRO A 141 -27.85 8.51 3.89
CA PRO A 141 -27.21 9.82 3.68
C PRO A 141 -27.29 10.31 2.23
N PHE A 142 -27.06 9.41 1.26
CA PHE A 142 -27.17 9.76 -0.15
C PHE A 142 -28.59 10.17 -0.55
N ALA A 143 -29.62 9.43 -0.12
CA ALA A 143 -31.00 9.77 -0.41
C ALA A 143 -31.42 11.11 0.23
N ARG A 144 -30.95 11.39 1.45
CA ARG A 144 -31.18 12.66 2.15
C ARG A 144 -30.50 13.81 1.41
N TRP A 145 -29.24 13.62 1.01
CA TRP A 145 -28.49 14.60 0.24
C TRP A 145 -29.11 14.86 -1.14
N LEU A 146 -29.64 13.86 -1.83
CA LEU A 146 -30.34 14.06 -3.11
C LEU A 146 -31.63 14.88 -2.98
N ARG A 147 -32.25 14.92 -1.80
CA ARG A 147 -33.41 15.77 -1.50
C ARG A 147 -33.01 17.19 -1.10
N SER A 148 -31.71 17.43 -0.86
CA SER A 148 -31.21 18.80 -0.74
C SER A 148 -31.32 19.50 -2.09
N ASP A 149 -31.16 20.83 -2.08
CA ASP A 149 -31.35 21.66 -3.26
C ASP A 149 -30.17 21.58 -4.26
N LEU A 150 -29.76 20.35 -4.60
CA LEU A 150 -28.63 20.02 -5.46
C LEU A 150 -28.71 20.70 -6.83
N LEU A 151 -29.93 20.87 -7.35
CA LEU A 151 -30.17 21.51 -8.64
C LEU A 151 -29.90 23.02 -8.60
N ASN A 152 -30.01 23.64 -7.42
CA ASN A 152 -29.73 25.06 -7.21
C ASN A 152 -28.35 25.29 -6.58
N LEU A 153 -27.61 24.24 -6.22
CA LEU A 153 -26.21 24.40 -5.80
C LEU A 153 -25.39 24.91 -6.98
N PRO A 154 -24.64 26.02 -6.81
CA PRO A 154 -23.78 26.53 -7.87
C PRO A 154 -22.76 25.45 -8.27
N PRO A 155 -22.30 25.46 -9.53
CA PRO A 155 -21.20 24.59 -9.93
C PRO A 155 -20.01 24.82 -8.98
N PRO A 156 -19.46 23.77 -8.37
CA PRO A 156 -18.31 23.91 -7.49
C PRO A 156 -17.13 24.45 -8.31
N ILE A 157 -16.23 25.21 -7.68
CA ILE A 157 -15.01 25.66 -8.34
C ILE A 157 -14.10 24.43 -8.49
N ASP A 158 -13.40 24.30 -9.63
CA ASP A 158 -12.45 23.19 -9.85
C ASP A 158 -11.13 23.44 -9.09
N GLN A 159 -11.24 23.54 -7.76
CA GLN A 159 -10.16 23.75 -6.81
C GLN A 159 -10.02 22.54 -5.88
N PRO A 160 -8.86 22.36 -5.22
CA PRO A 160 -8.70 21.36 -4.17
C PRO A 160 -9.80 21.50 -3.12
N ILE A 161 -10.41 20.38 -2.75
CA ILE A 161 -11.52 20.38 -1.80
C ILE A 161 -10.97 20.59 -0.39
N GLU A 162 -11.33 21.72 0.21
CA GLU A 162 -10.97 22.06 1.58
C GLU A 162 -11.73 21.21 2.62
N GLY A 163 -11.21 21.16 3.85
CA GLY A 163 -11.86 20.49 4.97
C GLY A 163 -11.65 18.97 5.04
N MET A 164 -10.94 18.37 4.08
CA MET A 164 -10.55 16.97 4.19
C MET A 164 -9.47 16.77 5.26
N GLU A 165 -9.59 15.68 6.02
CA GLU A 165 -8.53 15.18 6.89
C GLU A 165 -7.20 15.02 6.14
N LYS A 166 -6.09 15.03 6.88
CA LYS A 166 -4.78 14.68 6.32
C LYS A 166 -4.65 13.15 6.24
N PRO A 167 -4.15 12.60 5.11
CA PRO A 167 -3.87 11.18 5.05
C PRO A 167 -2.79 10.80 6.07
N PRO A 168 -2.82 9.58 6.61
CA PRO A 168 -1.76 9.11 7.48
C PRO A 168 -0.43 9.05 6.70
N ALA A 169 0.68 9.22 7.41
CA ALA A 169 2.00 9.17 6.79
C ALA A 169 2.30 7.77 6.25
N SER A 170 2.83 7.70 5.03
CA SER A 170 3.23 6.44 4.39
C SER A 170 4.30 5.72 5.22
N VAL A 171 4.17 4.40 5.32
CA VAL A 171 5.11 3.52 5.99
C VAL A 171 6.37 3.42 5.15
N LYS A 172 7.52 3.44 5.84
CA LYS A 172 8.83 3.25 5.20
C LYS A 172 9.29 1.80 5.23
N HIS A 173 8.63 0.96 6.03
CA HIS A 173 8.97 -0.45 6.29
C HIS A 173 7.66 -1.22 6.52
N ARG A 174 7.56 -2.41 5.95
CA ARG A 174 6.48 -3.36 6.23
C ARG A 174 7.09 -4.77 6.28
N PRO A 175 7.01 -5.47 7.43
CA PRO A 175 7.61 -6.80 7.56
C PRO A 175 6.87 -7.81 6.67
N LEU A 176 7.51 -8.97 6.46
CA LEU A 176 6.85 -10.11 5.84
C LEU A 176 5.65 -10.58 6.70
N PRO A 177 4.48 -10.84 6.09
CA PRO A 177 3.29 -11.34 6.80
C PRO A 177 3.59 -12.57 7.65
N ASP A 178 2.89 -12.73 8.77
CA ASP A 178 3.12 -13.84 9.70
C ASP A 178 2.43 -15.15 9.25
N ARG A 179 2.88 -15.65 8.10
CA ARG A 179 2.47 -16.93 7.52
C ARG A 179 3.72 -17.73 7.10
N PRO A 180 3.67 -19.08 7.12
CA PRO A 180 4.84 -19.89 6.81
C PRO A 180 5.37 -19.68 5.39
N TYR A 181 4.47 -19.34 4.47
CA TYR A 181 4.78 -19.02 3.10
C TYR A 181 4.22 -17.66 2.72
N VAL A 182 5.08 -16.82 2.13
CA VAL A 182 4.72 -15.52 1.56
C VAL A 182 4.69 -15.63 0.04
N ASP A 183 3.95 -14.75 -0.63
CA ASP A 183 3.96 -14.74 -2.09
C ASP A 183 5.27 -14.15 -2.65
N LEU A 184 5.55 -14.42 -3.93
CA LEU A 184 6.79 -13.97 -4.56
C LEU A 184 6.94 -12.45 -4.57
N ALA A 185 5.88 -11.70 -4.88
CA ALA A 185 5.89 -10.24 -4.83
C ALA A 185 6.18 -9.72 -3.43
N GLU A 186 5.59 -10.31 -2.38
CA GLU A 186 5.82 -9.98 -0.98
C GLU A 186 7.29 -10.18 -0.58
N ALA A 187 7.90 -11.27 -1.05
CA ALA A 187 9.31 -11.57 -0.82
C ALA A 187 10.22 -10.57 -1.57
N LEU A 188 9.98 -10.37 -2.86
CA LEU A 188 10.82 -9.52 -3.71
C LEU A 188 10.72 -8.03 -3.34
N SER A 189 9.52 -7.53 -3.06
CA SER A 189 9.33 -6.15 -2.59
C SER A 189 9.97 -5.93 -1.22
N TRP A 190 9.92 -6.91 -0.32
CA TRP A 190 10.61 -6.84 0.95
C TRP A 190 12.14 -6.83 0.79
N LEU A 191 12.69 -7.67 -0.10
CA LEU A 191 14.13 -7.67 -0.42
C LEU A 191 14.58 -6.33 -1.04
N ALA A 192 13.81 -5.80 -2.00
CA ALA A 192 14.15 -4.58 -2.73
C ALA A 192 14.00 -3.31 -1.87
N PHE A 193 12.92 -3.23 -1.09
CA PHE A 193 12.47 -1.98 -0.47
C PHE A 193 12.35 -2.05 1.06
N GLY A 194 12.37 -3.25 1.66
CA GLY A 194 12.02 -3.44 3.07
C GLY A 194 10.52 -3.27 3.35
N ILE A 195 9.69 -3.31 2.32
CA ILE A 195 8.23 -3.19 2.39
C ILE A 195 7.64 -4.39 1.66
N SER A 196 7.00 -5.30 2.40
CA SER A 196 6.33 -6.46 1.81
C SER A 196 4.98 -6.06 1.21
N LEU A 197 4.82 -6.26 -0.09
CA LEU A 197 3.62 -5.98 -0.87
C LEU A 197 3.24 -7.19 -1.70
N ASN A 198 1.97 -7.59 -1.67
CA ASN A 198 1.45 -8.58 -2.62
C ASN A 198 1.53 -8.06 -4.07
N ALA A 199 1.27 -8.93 -5.05
CA ALA A 199 1.46 -8.60 -6.45
C ALA A 199 0.67 -7.36 -6.92
N TYR A 200 -0.59 -7.26 -6.49
CA TYR A 200 -1.43 -6.09 -6.76
C TYR A 200 -0.83 -4.82 -6.13
N GLY A 201 -0.44 -4.89 -4.86
CA GLY A 201 0.12 -3.76 -4.15
C GLY A 201 1.45 -3.29 -4.70
N LEU A 202 2.31 -4.22 -5.11
CA LEU A 202 3.58 -3.89 -5.78
C LEU A 202 3.32 -3.23 -7.13
N TRP A 203 2.39 -3.75 -7.92
CA TRP A 203 1.99 -3.15 -9.20
C TRP A 203 1.50 -1.71 -9.01
N GLU A 204 0.52 -1.49 -8.14
CA GLU A 204 -0.03 -0.15 -7.87
C GLU A 204 1.05 0.80 -7.35
N ALA A 205 1.94 0.34 -6.46
CA ALA A 205 3.00 1.19 -5.93
C ALA A 205 4.07 1.56 -6.97
N LEU A 206 4.34 0.68 -7.94
CA LEU A 206 5.20 0.98 -9.09
C LEU A 206 4.53 1.95 -10.07
N VAL A 207 3.25 1.75 -10.39
CA VAL A 207 2.47 2.66 -11.24
C VAL A 207 2.39 4.04 -10.62
N ALA A 208 2.13 4.13 -9.31
CA ALA A 208 2.05 5.41 -8.62
C ALA A 208 3.42 6.10 -8.49
N GLY A 209 4.53 5.37 -8.60
CA GLY A 209 5.88 5.91 -8.39
C GLY A 209 6.19 6.22 -6.92
N ASN A 210 5.41 5.69 -5.96
CA ASN A 210 5.49 6.06 -4.55
C ASN A 210 6.56 5.30 -3.76
N LEU A 211 7.16 4.24 -4.33
CA LEU A 211 8.11 3.38 -3.61
C LEU A 211 9.44 4.07 -3.31
N LEU A 212 9.95 4.88 -4.23
CA LEU A 212 11.22 5.59 -4.15
C LEU A 212 11.17 6.87 -4.99
N ASP A 213 12.11 7.78 -4.76
CA ASP A 213 12.22 9.07 -5.49
C ASP A 213 12.48 8.92 -7.00
N SER A 214 12.79 7.72 -7.49
CA SER A 214 13.03 7.44 -8.90
C SER A 214 12.54 6.05 -9.30
N THR A 215 11.71 5.99 -10.35
CA THR A 215 11.23 4.72 -10.94
C THR A 215 12.38 3.84 -11.42
N ALA A 216 13.40 4.42 -12.07
CA ALA A 216 14.56 3.66 -12.54
C ALA A 216 15.34 3.00 -11.38
N VAL A 217 15.44 3.68 -10.24
CA VAL A 217 16.06 3.12 -9.03
C VAL A 217 15.19 2.01 -8.44
N ALA A 218 13.86 2.16 -8.47
CA ALA A 218 12.94 1.12 -8.02
C ALA A 218 13.05 -0.14 -8.88
N GLU A 219 13.11 0.01 -10.20
CA GLU A 219 13.31 -1.08 -11.15
C GLU A 219 14.63 -1.81 -10.92
N ALA A 220 15.74 -1.07 -10.79
CA ALA A 220 17.07 -1.66 -10.56
C ALA A 220 17.09 -2.48 -9.25
N LYS A 221 16.56 -1.93 -8.15
CA LYS A 221 16.48 -2.66 -6.88
C LYS A 221 15.59 -3.88 -6.93
N LEU A 222 14.50 -3.83 -7.69
CA LEU A 222 13.63 -5.00 -7.86
C LEU A 222 14.34 -6.08 -8.69
N ALA A 223 15.06 -5.71 -9.75
CA ALA A 223 15.88 -6.65 -10.52
C ALA A 223 17.00 -7.28 -9.67
N ASP A 224 17.70 -6.48 -8.85
CA ASP A 224 18.72 -6.96 -7.92
C ASP A 224 18.14 -7.92 -6.87
N ALA A 225 16.92 -7.64 -6.39
CA ALA A 225 16.21 -8.51 -5.47
C ALA A 225 15.84 -9.85 -6.11
N VAL A 226 15.47 -9.86 -7.39
CA VAL A 226 15.20 -11.10 -8.16
C VAL A 226 16.45 -11.95 -8.27
N GLU A 227 17.58 -11.36 -8.64
CA GLU A 227 18.86 -12.10 -8.73
C GLU A 227 19.30 -12.61 -7.34
N SER A 228 19.24 -11.77 -6.31
CA SER A 228 19.59 -12.16 -4.93
C SER A 228 18.70 -13.28 -4.39
N PHE A 229 17.40 -13.24 -4.71
CA PHE A 229 16.45 -14.28 -4.37
C PHE A 229 16.78 -15.58 -5.10
N ALA A 230 16.99 -15.52 -6.42
CA ALA A 230 17.31 -16.69 -7.23
C ALA A 230 18.63 -17.35 -6.80
N ASP A 231 19.65 -16.57 -6.45
CA ASP A 231 20.90 -17.09 -5.88
C ASP A 231 20.67 -17.80 -4.54
N ALA A 232 19.79 -17.27 -3.69
CA ALA A 232 19.47 -17.90 -2.42
C ALA A 232 18.72 -19.22 -2.59
N VAL A 233 17.83 -19.32 -3.60
CA VAL A 233 17.15 -20.58 -3.94
C VAL A 233 18.13 -21.58 -4.55
N ALA A 234 18.95 -21.16 -5.51
CA ALA A 234 19.96 -22.01 -6.15
C ALA A 234 20.99 -22.57 -5.15
N ALA A 235 21.33 -21.80 -4.12
CA ALA A 235 22.21 -22.22 -3.03
C ALA A 235 21.51 -22.98 -1.89
N GLU A 236 20.25 -23.39 -2.09
CA GLU A 236 19.43 -24.13 -1.11
C GLU A 236 19.25 -23.41 0.23
N LYS A 237 19.35 -22.08 0.23
CA LYS A 237 19.17 -21.25 1.44
C LYS A 237 17.74 -20.76 1.61
N VAL A 238 16.96 -20.76 0.53
CA VAL A 238 15.54 -20.39 0.55
C VAL A 238 14.75 -21.43 -0.23
N ARG A 239 13.79 -22.08 0.44
CA ARG A 239 12.87 -23.02 -0.23
C ARG A 239 11.67 -22.28 -0.79
N CYS A 240 11.21 -22.74 -1.94
CA CYS A 240 9.99 -22.25 -2.58
C CYS A 240 9.21 -23.40 -3.20
N ILE A 241 7.89 -23.20 -3.30
CA ILE A 241 6.98 -24.08 -4.02
C ILE A 241 6.27 -23.24 -5.09
N GLY A 242 5.84 -23.87 -6.17
CA GLY A 242 5.11 -23.21 -7.25
C GLY A 242 4.57 -24.21 -8.26
N LYS A 243 3.85 -23.71 -9.26
CA LYS A 243 3.32 -24.55 -10.34
C LYS A 243 4.16 -24.35 -11.59
N HIS A 244 4.85 -25.40 -12.04
CA HIS A 244 5.60 -25.34 -13.30
C HIS A 244 4.65 -25.47 -14.48
N VAL A 245 4.60 -24.44 -15.33
CA VAL A 245 3.77 -24.42 -16.53
C VAL A 245 4.68 -24.37 -17.75
N GLN A 246 4.59 -25.40 -18.58
CA GLN A 246 5.27 -25.47 -19.87
C GLN A 246 4.37 -24.89 -20.97
N ASN A 247 4.92 -24.04 -21.83
CA ASN A 247 4.25 -23.53 -23.05
C ASN A 247 2.86 -22.85 -22.88
N ILE A 248 2.60 -22.12 -21.80
CA ILE A 248 1.36 -21.31 -21.56
C ILE A 248 0.10 -21.95 -22.16
N VAL A 249 -0.14 -23.23 -21.89
CA VAL A 249 -1.46 -23.82 -22.07
C VAL A 249 -2.10 -23.83 -20.69
N CYS A 250 -3.10 -22.97 -20.50
CA CYS A 250 -3.82 -22.85 -19.24
C CYS A 250 -4.57 -24.15 -18.94
N GLY A 251 -4.06 -24.95 -18.01
CA GLY A 251 -4.81 -25.97 -17.29
C GLY A 251 -4.68 -25.70 -15.80
N ASP A 252 -5.79 -25.75 -15.06
CA ASP A 252 -5.79 -25.60 -13.60
C ASP A 252 -5.33 -26.90 -12.89
N ASP A 253 -5.03 -27.96 -13.65
CA ASP A 253 -4.62 -29.28 -13.17
C ASP A 253 -3.14 -29.37 -12.77
N VAL A 254 -2.39 -28.27 -12.85
CA VAL A 254 -0.96 -28.25 -12.47
C VAL A 254 -0.82 -28.18 -10.94
N LEU A 255 -0.23 -29.22 -10.37
CA LEU A 255 0.03 -29.32 -8.94
C LEU A 255 1.12 -28.33 -8.49
N THR A 256 1.01 -27.89 -7.25
CA THR A 256 2.06 -27.09 -6.60
C THR A 256 3.14 -28.03 -6.08
N GLU A 257 4.39 -27.79 -6.47
CA GLU A 257 5.53 -28.63 -6.15
C GLU A 257 6.74 -27.79 -5.67
N PRO A 258 7.70 -28.37 -4.94
CA PRO A 258 8.97 -27.71 -4.65
C PRO A 258 9.67 -27.30 -5.93
N ILE A 259 10.12 -26.04 -6.02
CA ILE A 259 10.92 -25.57 -7.14
C ILE A 259 12.35 -26.10 -6.93
N PRO A 260 12.87 -26.96 -7.84
CA PRO A 260 14.21 -27.50 -7.68
C PRO A 260 15.27 -26.37 -7.70
N PRO A 261 16.29 -26.40 -6.83
CA PRO A 261 17.32 -25.34 -6.73
C PRO A 261 17.96 -25.01 -8.09
N ILE A 262 18.27 -26.04 -8.88
CA ILE A 262 18.86 -25.90 -10.22
C ILE A 262 17.99 -25.05 -11.16
N ARG A 263 16.66 -25.06 -11.01
CA ARG A 263 15.75 -24.25 -11.83
C ARG A 263 15.89 -22.76 -11.54
N ALA A 264 16.31 -22.37 -10.33
CA ALA A 264 16.54 -20.97 -10.02
C ALA A 264 17.76 -20.38 -10.76
N ILE A 265 18.56 -21.18 -11.46
CA ILE A 265 19.60 -20.67 -12.38
C ILE A 265 18.95 -20.07 -13.63
N ASP A 266 17.92 -20.72 -14.15
CA ASP A 266 17.29 -20.35 -15.43
C ASP A 266 16.03 -19.48 -15.27
N TYR A 267 15.31 -19.61 -14.15
CA TYR A 267 14.03 -18.93 -13.90
C TYR A 267 14.23 -17.70 -13.01
N ARG A 268 14.85 -16.65 -13.57
CA ARG A 268 15.21 -15.40 -12.86
C ARG A 268 14.57 -14.16 -13.46
N GLN A 269 13.51 -14.31 -14.26
CA GLN A 269 12.78 -13.17 -14.80
C GLN A 269 11.46 -13.00 -14.08
N PHE A 270 11.28 -11.91 -13.34
CA PHE A 270 10.05 -11.65 -12.59
C PHE A 270 8.99 -10.96 -13.45
N ASP A 271 7.80 -11.54 -13.49
CA ASP A 271 6.59 -10.97 -14.09
C ASP A 271 5.65 -10.48 -12.98
N VAL A 272 5.68 -9.18 -12.72
CA VAL A 272 4.87 -8.53 -11.67
C VAL A 272 3.37 -8.79 -11.88
N PRO A 273 2.77 -8.52 -13.06
CA PRO A 273 1.34 -8.78 -13.30
C PRO A 273 0.82 -10.17 -12.95
N THR A 274 1.63 -11.21 -13.20
CA THR A 274 1.25 -12.62 -12.98
C THR A 274 1.89 -13.23 -11.75
N ASN A 275 2.64 -12.45 -10.97
CA ASN A 275 3.38 -12.89 -9.79
C ASN A 275 4.18 -14.19 -10.01
N SER A 276 4.95 -14.24 -11.11
CA SER A 276 5.57 -15.49 -11.59
C SER A 276 7.05 -15.32 -11.93
N LEU A 277 7.80 -16.42 -11.85
CA LEU A 277 9.18 -16.51 -12.35
C LEU A 277 9.18 -17.14 -13.75
N ARG A 278 9.68 -16.42 -14.74
CA ARG A 278 9.86 -16.90 -16.11
C ARG A 278 11.30 -17.29 -16.37
N TYR A 279 11.48 -18.14 -17.38
CA TYR A 279 12.79 -18.42 -17.95
C TYR A 279 13.43 -17.11 -18.47
N GLY A 280 14.65 -16.81 -18.04
CA GLY A 280 15.37 -15.57 -18.34
C GLY A 280 15.88 -14.88 -17.08
N ARG A 281 16.25 -13.59 -17.18
CA ARG A 281 16.78 -12.76 -16.09
C ARG A 281 16.11 -11.39 -16.02
N GLY A 282 16.08 -10.78 -14.83
CA GLY A 282 15.59 -9.42 -14.61
C GLY A 282 14.06 -9.30 -14.51
N LEU A 283 13.49 -8.29 -15.14
CA LEU A 283 12.04 -8.00 -15.12
C LEU A 283 11.43 -8.25 -16.51
N THR A 284 10.16 -8.61 -16.57
CA THR A 284 9.42 -8.68 -17.86
C THR A 284 8.80 -7.36 -18.27
N THR A 285 8.73 -6.40 -17.35
CA THR A 285 7.94 -5.18 -17.52
C THR A 285 8.54 -4.07 -16.69
N LYS A 286 8.70 -2.91 -17.31
CA LYS A 286 8.97 -1.63 -16.64
C LYS A 286 7.67 -0.88 -16.48
N VAL A 287 7.45 -0.33 -15.29
CA VAL A 287 6.20 0.29 -14.92
C VAL A 287 6.50 1.64 -14.30
N SER A 288 5.89 2.67 -14.86
CA SER A 288 6.00 4.05 -14.41
C SER A 288 4.61 4.72 -14.44
N PRO A 289 4.44 5.89 -13.81
CA PRO A 289 3.18 6.62 -13.86
C PRO A 289 2.69 6.96 -15.28
N THR A 290 3.61 7.11 -16.23
CA THR A 290 3.31 7.59 -17.59
C THR A 290 3.43 6.51 -18.66
N LYS A 291 4.06 5.37 -18.36
CA LYS A 291 4.36 4.33 -19.35
C LYS A 291 4.48 2.96 -18.71
N ILE A 292 3.91 1.96 -19.39
CA ILE A 292 4.19 0.54 -19.17
C ILE A 292 4.97 0.04 -20.39
N GLU A 293 6.15 -0.52 -20.17
CA GLU A 293 6.99 -1.07 -21.22
C GLU A 293 7.19 -2.57 -21.00
N ILE A 294 6.84 -3.37 -21.99
CA ILE A 294 7.09 -4.82 -21.97
C ILE A 294 8.54 -5.03 -22.41
N LEU A 295 9.35 -5.58 -21.51
CA LEU A 295 10.74 -5.92 -21.80
C LEU A 295 10.83 -7.23 -22.56
N ASP A 296 12.00 -7.45 -23.17
CA ASP A 296 12.25 -8.65 -23.97
C ASP A 296 12.06 -9.91 -23.12
N ARG A 297 11.29 -10.85 -23.65
CA ARG A 297 10.95 -12.11 -22.99
C ARG A 297 11.66 -13.21 -23.73
N SER A 298 12.12 -14.23 -23.00
CA SER A 298 12.63 -15.41 -23.67
C SER A 298 11.58 -15.97 -24.64
N ALA A 299 12.03 -16.45 -25.81
CA ALA A 299 11.19 -17.20 -26.72
C ALA A 299 10.58 -18.43 -26.03
N ARG A 300 11.29 -18.99 -25.04
CA ARG A 300 10.78 -20.01 -24.14
C ARG A 300 9.77 -19.40 -23.17
N ARG A 301 8.54 -19.92 -23.18
CA ARG A 301 7.42 -19.35 -22.43
C ARG A 301 7.15 -20.01 -21.08
N ASP A 302 8.04 -20.89 -20.64
CA ASP A 302 7.91 -21.61 -19.39
C ASP A 302 7.97 -20.66 -18.19
N MET A 303 7.18 -20.96 -17.16
CA MET A 303 7.18 -20.20 -15.93
C MET A 303 6.81 -21.04 -14.70
N TYR A 304 7.18 -20.54 -13.53
CA TYR A 304 6.57 -20.91 -12.27
C TYR A 304 5.56 -19.83 -11.88
N ARG A 305 4.28 -20.19 -11.80
CA ARG A 305 3.20 -19.33 -11.27
C ARG A 305 2.87 -19.74 -9.83
N ASP A 306 2.09 -18.89 -9.16
CA ASP A 306 1.63 -19.11 -7.78
C ASP A 306 2.81 -19.44 -6.84
N VAL A 307 3.95 -18.75 -7.04
CA VAL A 307 5.18 -19.03 -6.30
C VAL A 307 5.04 -18.57 -4.86
N LEU A 308 5.28 -19.52 -3.95
CA LEU A 308 5.23 -19.32 -2.51
C LEU A 308 6.63 -19.57 -1.93
N VAL A 309 7.12 -18.59 -1.16
CA VAL A 309 8.47 -18.57 -0.60
C VAL A 309 8.41 -18.87 0.89
N ASN A 310 9.26 -19.78 1.36
CA ASN A 310 9.34 -20.08 2.79
C ASN A 310 9.86 -18.86 3.56
N ARG A 311 9.03 -18.35 4.48
CA ARG A 311 9.30 -17.11 5.21
C ARG A 311 10.50 -17.22 6.15
N SER A 312 10.60 -18.32 6.91
CA SER A 312 11.68 -18.50 7.89
C SER A 312 13.04 -18.57 7.22
N ASP A 313 13.13 -19.26 6.09
CA ASP A 313 14.38 -19.35 5.31
C ASP A 313 14.79 -17.97 4.78
N LEU A 314 13.81 -17.19 4.27
CA LEU A 314 14.05 -15.84 3.75
C LEU A 314 14.56 -14.90 4.86
N ILE A 315 13.96 -14.94 6.04
CA ILE A 315 14.40 -14.16 7.21
C ILE A 315 15.81 -14.59 7.65
N ALA A 316 16.07 -15.89 7.74
CA ALA A 316 17.37 -16.44 8.12
C ALA A 316 18.48 -16.05 7.13
N ARG A 317 18.17 -16.01 5.84
CA ARG A 317 19.11 -15.63 4.78
C ARG A 317 19.42 -14.13 4.76
N PHE A 318 18.45 -13.29 5.14
CA PHE A 318 18.56 -11.83 5.10
C PHE A 318 18.31 -11.17 6.47
N PRO A 319 19.10 -11.50 7.51
CA PRO A 319 18.83 -11.10 8.90
C PRO A 319 18.96 -9.58 9.12
N LYS A 320 19.79 -8.89 8.33
CA LYS A 320 19.93 -7.42 8.41
C LYS A 320 18.64 -6.70 8.00
N LEU A 321 17.91 -7.23 7.02
CA LEU A 321 16.63 -6.67 6.59
C LEU A 321 15.54 -6.94 7.64
N ALA A 322 15.51 -8.15 8.20
CA ALA A 322 14.60 -8.51 9.28
C ALA A 322 14.79 -7.61 10.52
N ALA A 323 16.02 -7.44 10.99
CA ALA A 323 16.34 -6.58 12.13
C ALA A 323 16.00 -5.09 11.85
N LYS A 324 16.12 -4.63 10.60
CA LYS A 324 15.73 -3.27 10.21
C LYS A 324 14.22 -3.07 10.23
N ALA A 325 13.46 -4.07 9.80
CA ALA A 325 12.00 -4.06 9.84
C ALA A 325 11.50 -4.03 11.30
N GLU A 326 12.02 -4.91 12.16
CA GLU A 326 11.65 -4.99 13.58
C GLU A 326 11.98 -3.72 14.38
N ARG A 327 13.17 -3.12 14.17
CA ARG A 327 13.55 -1.87 14.85
C ARG A 327 12.67 -0.68 14.49
N LYS A 328 12.00 -0.74 13.34
CA LYS A 328 11.17 0.37 12.81
C LYS A 328 9.67 0.12 12.96
N SER A 329 9.24 -1.13 13.12
CA SER A 329 7.89 -1.49 13.53
C SER A 329 7.69 -1.43 15.05
N ALA A 330 8.79 -1.43 15.84
CA ALA A 330 8.72 -1.20 17.28
C ALA A 330 8.00 0.13 17.57
N PRO A 331 7.03 0.15 18.50
CA PRO A 331 6.30 1.38 18.84
C PRO A 331 7.29 2.47 19.21
N VAL A 332 7.08 3.68 18.67
CA VAL A 332 7.89 4.85 19.04
C VAL A 332 7.63 5.15 20.50
N LEU A 333 8.45 4.57 21.37
CA LEU A 333 8.33 4.75 22.80
C LEU A 333 8.65 6.20 23.13
N LYS A 334 7.72 6.91 23.78
CA LYS A 334 7.97 8.26 24.29
C LYS A 334 9.21 8.23 25.17
N ARG A 335 10.13 9.17 24.96
CA ARG A 335 11.33 9.30 25.79
C ARG A 335 10.94 9.40 27.26
N LEU A 336 11.60 8.63 28.12
CA LEU A 336 11.40 8.77 29.56
C LEU A 336 11.88 10.18 29.98
N PRO A 337 11.06 10.98 30.68
CA PRO A 337 11.50 12.27 31.20
C PRO A 337 12.72 12.10 32.11
N ASP A 338 13.72 12.96 31.97
CA ASP A 338 14.98 12.88 32.72
C ASP A 338 14.71 12.86 34.25
N ALA A 339 13.74 13.63 34.74
CA ALA A 339 13.34 13.64 36.15
C ALA A 339 12.85 12.26 36.66
N LYS A 340 12.10 11.52 35.83
CA LYS A 340 11.65 10.15 36.19
C LYS A 340 12.82 9.18 36.20
N LEU A 341 13.76 9.32 35.27
CA LEU A 341 14.98 8.50 35.23
C LEU A 341 15.86 8.76 36.47
N THR A 342 16.01 10.02 36.89
CA THR A 342 16.73 10.40 38.10
C THR A 342 16.04 9.91 39.36
N GLN A 343 14.70 10.00 39.43
CA GLN A 343 13.92 9.48 40.55
C GLN A 343 14.09 7.96 40.69
N TRP A 344 14.05 7.22 39.59
CA TRP A 344 14.33 5.78 39.58
C TRP A 344 15.76 5.44 40.00
N LEU A 345 16.75 6.21 39.52
CA LEU A 345 18.13 6.01 39.99
C LEU A 345 18.26 6.23 41.50
N ALA A 346 17.54 7.21 42.05
CA ALA A 346 17.53 7.46 43.49
C ALA A 346 16.92 6.29 44.29
N THR A 347 15.94 5.56 43.74
CA THR A 347 15.38 4.38 44.42
C THR A 347 16.34 3.19 44.47
N LEU A 348 17.36 3.15 43.59
CA LEU A 348 18.42 2.14 43.63
C LEU A 348 19.47 2.43 44.71
N GLY A 349 19.55 3.66 45.23
CA GLY A 349 20.52 4.07 46.25
C GLY A 349 21.95 3.63 45.92
N THR A 350 22.65 3.05 46.90
CA THR A 350 24.03 2.55 46.75
C THR A 350 24.16 1.29 45.88
N ALA A 351 23.04 0.63 45.53
CA ALA A 351 23.08 -0.52 44.62
C ALA A 351 23.40 -0.09 43.18
N ALA A 352 23.00 1.14 42.80
CA ALA A 352 23.39 1.74 41.53
C ALA A 352 24.92 1.79 41.40
N ASP A 353 25.64 2.02 42.50
CA ASP A 353 27.11 2.12 42.57
C ASP A 353 27.88 0.84 42.24
N ARG A 354 27.19 -0.30 42.21
CA ARG A 354 27.78 -1.60 41.86
C ARG A 354 27.52 -2.02 40.41
N LEU A 355 26.64 -1.32 39.69
CA LEU A 355 26.24 -1.69 38.33
C LEU A 355 27.05 -0.95 37.26
N SER A 356 27.47 -1.65 36.20
CA SER A 356 28.07 -0.99 35.03
C SER A 356 27.05 -0.11 34.30
N GLN A 357 27.52 0.83 33.49
CA GLN A 357 26.63 1.72 32.72
C GLN A 357 25.72 0.94 31.75
N THR A 358 26.21 -0.18 31.21
CA THR A 358 25.43 -1.11 30.37
C THR A 358 24.37 -1.85 31.19
N ALA A 359 24.71 -2.31 32.40
CA ALA A 359 23.78 -2.97 33.30
C ALA A 359 22.68 -2.00 33.80
N LEU A 360 23.04 -0.75 34.10
CA LEU A 360 22.09 0.30 34.46
C LEU A 360 21.14 0.63 33.30
N LEU A 361 21.66 0.71 32.07
CA LEU A 361 20.82 0.91 30.89
C LEU A 361 19.84 -0.25 30.68
N ALA A 362 20.27 -1.49 30.90
CA ALA A 362 19.40 -2.66 30.82
C ALA A 362 18.33 -2.64 31.92
N ALA A 363 18.71 -2.37 33.17
CA ALA A 363 17.80 -2.26 34.31
C ALA A 363 16.77 -1.13 34.13
N ALA A 364 17.19 0.02 33.61
CA ALA A 364 16.29 1.15 33.34
C ALA A 364 15.25 0.79 32.28
N ARG A 365 15.65 0.07 31.23
CA ARG A 365 14.74 -0.40 30.18
C ARG A 365 13.78 -1.47 30.68
N ALA A 366 14.22 -2.33 31.59
CA ALA A 366 13.35 -3.30 32.24
C ALA A 366 12.31 -2.63 33.18
N ALA A 367 12.70 -1.57 33.88
CA ALA A 367 11.81 -0.82 34.77
C ALA A 367 10.78 0.04 34.00
N TYR A 368 11.12 0.53 32.81
CA TYR A 368 10.25 1.35 31.96
C TYR A 368 10.14 0.78 30.54
N PRO A 369 9.45 -0.37 30.36
CA PRO A 369 9.38 -1.06 29.07
C PRO A 369 8.60 -0.28 27.99
N ARG A 370 7.79 0.71 28.41
CA ARG A 370 7.00 1.57 27.52
C ARG A 370 7.68 2.92 27.19
N ASN A 371 8.94 3.10 27.58
CA ASN A 371 9.67 4.35 27.34
C ASN A 371 11.00 4.10 26.63
N SER A 372 11.39 5.04 25.76
CA SER A 372 12.74 5.03 25.19
C SER A 372 13.72 5.64 26.18
N ILE A 373 14.84 4.94 26.42
CA ILE A 373 15.93 5.38 27.30
C ILE A 373 17.24 5.25 26.52
N SER A 374 17.91 6.38 26.34
CA SER A 374 19.20 6.46 25.65
C SER A 374 20.36 6.23 26.62
N ARG A 375 21.49 5.79 26.07
CA ARG A 375 22.74 5.65 26.83
C ARG A 375 23.19 7.00 27.41
N ASP A 376 22.99 8.09 26.67
CA ASP A 376 23.34 9.44 27.11
C ASP A 376 22.48 9.95 28.26
N ALA A 377 21.17 9.63 28.27
CA ALA A 377 20.29 9.99 29.36
C ALA A 377 20.72 9.30 30.67
N VAL A 378 21.07 8.01 30.61
CA VAL A 378 21.64 7.28 31.76
C VAL A 378 22.98 7.88 32.16
N ARG A 379 23.88 8.18 31.20
CA ARG A 379 25.19 8.81 31.47
C ARG A 379 25.05 10.13 32.21
N LYS A 380 24.12 10.98 31.76
CA LYS A 380 23.84 12.29 32.33
C LYS A 380 23.26 12.15 33.74
N ALA A 381 22.31 11.23 33.92
CA ALA A 381 21.70 10.99 35.23
C ALA A 381 22.66 10.36 36.25
N THR A 382 23.76 9.75 35.79
CA THR A 382 24.84 9.21 36.63
C THR A 382 26.12 10.06 36.59
N ALA A 383 26.07 11.29 36.05
CA ALA A 383 27.25 12.16 35.97
C ALA A 383 27.68 12.56 37.38
N GLY A 384 28.89 12.17 37.78
CA GLY A 384 29.43 12.38 39.14
C GLY A 384 29.47 11.12 40.02
N ARG A 385 29.02 9.98 39.51
CA ARG A 385 29.14 8.69 40.21
C ARG A 385 30.60 8.25 40.31
N LYS A 386 31.05 7.83 41.50
CA LYS A 386 32.36 7.18 41.68
C LYS A 386 32.34 5.83 40.97
N SER A 387 33.25 5.61 40.03
CA SER A 387 33.42 4.30 39.39
C SER A 387 33.60 3.23 40.47
N GLY A 388 32.76 2.19 40.44
CA GLY A 388 32.97 0.99 41.26
C GLY A 388 34.32 0.35 40.92
N PRO A 389 34.86 -0.52 41.80
CA PRO A 389 36.15 -1.14 41.60
C PRO A 389 36.21 -1.82 40.24
N LYS A 390 37.26 -1.56 39.46
CA LYS A 390 37.52 -2.33 38.23
C LYS A 390 37.56 -3.82 38.61
N PRO A 391 36.90 -4.72 37.86
CA PRO A 391 37.10 -6.14 38.07
C PRO A 391 38.61 -6.42 37.95
N SER A 392 39.19 -6.97 39.01
CA SER A 392 40.56 -7.44 39.00
C SER A 392 40.73 -8.43 37.86
N ALA A 393 41.76 -8.20 37.04
CA ALA A 393 42.11 -9.11 35.95
C ALA A 393 42.27 -10.53 36.52
N PRO A 394 41.80 -11.57 35.82
CA PRO A 394 42.07 -12.94 36.23
C PRO A 394 43.59 -13.13 36.24
N THR A 395 44.14 -13.51 37.39
CA THR A 395 45.51 -13.99 37.52
C THR A 395 45.68 -15.20 36.62
N SER A 396 46.78 -15.17 35.87
CA SER A 396 47.19 -16.05 34.77
C SER A 396 47.10 -17.54 35.04
#